data_AF-W7Y582-F1
#
_entry.id   AF-W7Y582-F1
#
_cell.length_a   1.000
_cell.length_b   1.000
_cell.length_c   1.000
_cell.angle_alpha   90.00
_cell.angle_beta   90.00
_cell.angle_gamma   90.00
#
_symmetry.space_group_name_H-M   'P 1'
#
loop_
_entity.id
_entity.type
_entity.pdbx_description
1 polymer ?
#
loop_
_entity_poly.entity_id
_entity_poly.type
_entity_poly.pdbx_seq_one_letter_code
_entity_poly.pdbx_strand_id
1 'polypeptide(L)'
;MKIVIAPDKFKGSLTGLEFCATVERSLKAHSVDAKIINLPLADGGDGTIEVLNYYLEGRMISLEVHDPLHRVIKASYLYSEIKKTAYIEMAEASGIRLLRDYELNPLQTSSYGTGELIKDALHKGVKHIILGIGGSATNDAGIGMAKALGYHFYNNSHQELEGNGNNLLSVFTIDSSDADWIITGEGKLDNQTLSGKVIKGIMESITTQKLAIFCGISELNTNHHHTLKIDYLKETCAYAKNQEDSIRKANLYLSKVAQDFASKHL
;
A
#
# COMPACT_ATOMS: atom_id res chain seq x y z
N MET A 1 38.01 23.49 3.02
CA MET A 1 37.39 22.59 4.05
C MET A 1 36.05 22.05 3.54
N LYS A 2 35.51 20.95 4.07
CA LYS A 2 34.19 20.41 3.70
C LYS A 2 33.30 20.26 4.94
N ILE A 3 32.09 20.81 4.90
CA ILE A 3 31.12 20.78 6.02
C ILE A 3 29.83 20.12 5.53
N VAL A 4 29.32 19.15 6.29
CA VAL A 4 28.01 18.52 6.05
C VAL A 4 27.05 18.99 7.11
N ILE A 5 25.91 19.53 6.70
CA ILE A 5 24.83 19.98 7.57
C ILE A 5 23.69 18.98 7.40
N ALA A 6 23.47 18.11 8.38
CA ALA A 6 22.50 17.01 8.30
C ALA A 6 21.53 16.98 9.50
N PRO A 7 20.68 18.01 9.65
CA PRO A 7 19.76 18.13 10.77
C PRO A 7 18.48 17.31 10.54
N ASP A 8 17.81 16.95 11.62
CA ASP A 8 16.37 16.71 11.64
C ASP A 8 15.63 18.03 11.98
N LYS A 9 14.30 18.05 11.84
CA LYS A 9 13.45 19.19 12.20
C LYS A 9 13.55 19.55 13.69
N PHE A 10 13.43 20.84 13.99
CA PHE A 10 13.11 21.30 15.34
C PHE A 10 11.60 21.32 15.48
N LYS A 11 11.04 20.31 16.18
CA LYS A 11 9.59 20.10 16.30
C LYS A 11 8.88 21.39 16.74
N GLY A 12 7.94 21.86 15.92
CA GLY A 12 7.16 23.08 16.16
C GLY A 12 7.92 24.39 15.94
N SER A 13 9.12 24.37 15.33
CA SER A 13 9.95 25.56 15.13
C SER A 13 10.56 25.68 13.74
N LEU A 14 11.50 24.80 13.36
CA LEU A 14 12.22 24.86 12.08
C LEU A 14 12.16 23.51 11.37
N THR A 15 11.94 23.54 10.06
CA THR A 15 12.18 22.39 9.19
C THR A 15 13.68 22.11 9.07
N GLY A 16 14.06 20.87 8.73
CA GLY A 16 15.45 20.52 8.46
C GLY A 16 16.05 21.33 7.30
N LEU A 17 15.21 21.75 6.33
CA LEU A 17 15.57 22.61 5.21
C LEU A 17 15.89 24.04 5.67
N GLU A 18 15.04 24.64 6.52
CA GLU A 18 15.27 25.97 7.08
C GLU A 18 16.51 26.02 7.97
N PHE A 19 16.75 24.95 8.74
CA PHE A 19 17.98 24.80 9.52
C PHE A 19 19.21 24.82 8.60
N CYS A 20 19.21 23.96 7.56
CA CYS A 20 20.29 23.91 6.57
C CYS A 20 20.57 25.30 5.96
N ALA A 21 19.53 25.96 5.46
CA ALA A 21 19.64 27.28 4.84
C ALA A 21 20.16 28.36 5.80
N THR A 22 19.73 28.31 7.06
CA THR A 22 20.14 29.29 8.08
C THR A 22 21.60 29.12 8.47
N VAL A 23 22.04 27.89 8.70
CA VAL A 23 23.45 27.60 9.03
C VAL A 23 24.36 27.90 7.85
N GLU A 24 24.00 27.48 6.64
CA GLU A 24 24.79 27.76 5.43
C GLU A 24 24.97 29.27 5.20
N ARG A 25 23.88 30.05 5.28
CA ARG A 25 23.93 31.52 5.13
C ARG A 25 24.85 32.15 6.15
N SER A 26 24.77 31.70 7.40
CA SER A 26 25.56 32.25 8.52
C SER A 26 27.05 31.93 8.37
N LEU A 27 27.41 30.72 7.94
CA LEU A 27 28.80 30.33 7.69
C LEU A 27 29.40 31.10 6.50
N LYS A 28 28.64 31.27 5.41
CA LYS A 28 29.07 32.06 4.24
C LYS A 28 29.30 33.53 4.58
N ALA A 29 28.46 34.12 5.43
CA ALA A 29 28.60 35.51 5.86
C ALA A 29 29.91 35.78 6.62
N HIS A 30 30.48 34.77 7.28
CA HIS A 30 31.76 34.87 8.00
C HIS A 30 32.97 34.44 7.16
N SER A 31 32.84 34.44 5.83
CA SER A 31 33.93 34.14 4.88
C SER A 31 34.59 32.78 5.11
N VAL A 32 33.84 31.78 5.58
CA VAL A 32 34.34 30.41 5.70
C VAL A 32 34.51 29.82 4.30
N ASP A 33 35.75 29.65 3.84
CA ASP A 33 36.08 28.96 2.58
C ASP A 33 35.93 27.44 2.74
N ALA A 34 34.66 26.99 2.71
CA ALA A 34 34.30 25.59 2.80
C ALA A 34 33.23 25.20 1.78
N LYS A 35 33.38 24.00 1.24
CA LYS A 35 32.31 23.31 0.51
C LYS A 35 31.25 22.85 1.51
N ILE A 36 30.10 23.51 1.52
CA ILE A 36 28.95 23.17 2.36
C ILE A 36 28.04 22.20 1.59
N ILE A 37 27.61 21.13 2.25
CA ILE A 37 26.64 20.16 1.72
C ILE A 37 25.47 20.06 2.71
N ASN A 38 24.28 20.43 2.26
CA ASN A 38 23.05 20.31 3.03
C ASN A 38 22.40 18.95 2.76
N LEU A 39 22.23 18.17 3.82
CA LEU A 39 21.60 16.84 3.81
C LEU A 39 20.52 16.78 4.91
N PRO A 40 19.41 17.53 4.80
CA PRO A 40 18.32 17.44 5.75
C PRO A 40 17.83 15.98 5.88
N LEU A 41 17.55 15.56 7.10
CA LEU A 41 17.12 14.21 7.44
C LEU A 41 15.66 14.24 7.93
N ALA A 42 15.02 13.07 7.89
CA ALA A 42 13.70 12.85 8.46
C ALA A 42 13.57 11.40 8.94
N ASP A 43 12.70 11.18 9.92
CA ASP A 43 12.49 9.90 10.61
C ASP A 43 11.19 9.18 10.18
N GLY A 44 10.44 9.73 9.23
CA GLY A 44 9.14 9.20 8.80
C GLY A 44 7.93 9.89 9.42
N GLY A 45 8.12 10.85 10.33
CA GLY A 45 7.05 11.72 10.83
C GLY A 45 6.83 12.97 9.97
N ASP A 46 6.09 13.95 10.51
CA ASP A 46 5.73 15.19 9.81
C ASP A 46 6.91 15.85 9.08
N GLY A 47 6.71 16.21 7.81
CA GLY A 47 7.72 16.87 6.98
C GLY A 47 8.77 15.95 6.37
N THR A 48 8.59 14.63 6.49
CA THR A 48 9.39 13.65 5.74
C THR A 48 9.22 13.84 4.24
N ILE A 49 8.01 14.16 3.75
CA ILE A 49 7.77 14.45 2.34
C ILE A 49 8.59 15.63 1.81
N GLU A 50 8.74 16.72 2.57
CA GLU A 50 9.57 17.85 2.12
C GLU A 50 11.04 17.47 2.00
N VAL A 51 11.55 16.70 2.97
CA VAL A 51 12.93 16.18 2.95
C VAL A 51 13.12 15.20 1.79
N LEU A 52 12.16 14.31 1.54
CA LEU A 52 12.20 13.43 0.37
C LEU A 52 12.20 14.22 -0.94
N ASN A 53 11.36 15.25 -1.05
CA ASN A 53 11.29 16.07 -2.25
C ASN A 53 12.63 16.78 -2.54
N TYR A 54 13.33 17.23 -1.50
CA TYR A 54 14.67 17.82 -1.63
C TYR A 54 15.67 16.89 -2.33
N TYR A 55 15.57 15.57 -2.13
CA TYR A 55 16.46 14.59 -2.76
C TYR A 55 15.95 14.03 -4.09
N LEU A 56 14.64 14.01 -4.28
CA LEU A 56 13.99 13.27 -5.36
C LEU A 56 13.60 14.16 -6.53
N GLU A 57 13.61 15.49 -6.34
CA GLU A 57 13.12 16.48 -7.30
C GLU A 57 11.74 16.08 -7.86
N GLY A 58 10.86 15.65 -6.94
CA GLY A 58 9.53 15.20 -7.29
C GLY A 58 8.56 16.35 -7.49
N ARG A 59 7.34 16.00 -7.90
CA ARG A 59 6.22 16.93 -8.01
C ARG A 59 5.24 16.65 -6.88
N MET A 60 4.86 17.70 -6.15
CA MET A 60 3.75 17.62 -5.23
C MET A 60 2.44 17.56 -6.03
N ILE A 61 1.73 16.45 -5.89
CA ILE A 61 0.40 16.26 -6.47
C ILE A 61 -0.62 16.56 -5.38
N SER A 62 -1.62 17.37 -5.70
CA SER A 62 -2.67 17.75 -4.76
C SER A 62 -4.04 17.55 -5.40
N LEU A 63 -4.96 16.98 -4.62
CA LEU A 63 -6.29 16.60 -5.05
C LEU A 63 -7.27 16.66 -3.87
N GLU A 64 -8.56 16.71 -4.21
CA GLU A 64 -9.64 16.57 -3.24
C GLU A 64 -9.84 15.10 -2.89
N VAL A 65 -9.89 14.80 -1.59
CA VAL A 65 -10.11 13.46 -1.02
C VAL A 65 -11.02 13.57 0.21
N HIS A 66 -11.49 12.43 0.70
CA HIS A 66 -12.30 12.33 1.90
C HIS A 66 -11.44 12.17 3.15
N ASP A 67 -11.69 13.02 4.15
CA ASP A 67 -11.07 12.93 5.45
C ASP A 67 -11.60 11.73 6.27
N PRO A 68 -11.13 11.49 7.52
CA PRO A 68 -11.61 10.37 8.32
C PRO A 68 -13.12 10.35 8.57
N LEU A 69 -13.81 11.48 8.48
CA LEU A 69 -15.26 11.60 8.67
C LEU A 69 -16.01 11.84 7.34
N HIS A 70 -15.38 11.48 6.22
CA HIS A 70 -15.92 11.64 4.86
C HIS A 70 -16.21 13.10 4.44
N ARG A 71 -15.54 14.09 5.04
CA ARG A 71 -15.57 15.48 4.57
C ARG A 71 -14.55 15.64 3.45
N VAL A 72 -14.88 16.42 2.41
CA VAL A 72 -13.93 16.70 1.33
C VAL A 72 -12.85 17.67 1.83
N ILE A 73 -11.59 17.27 1.69
CA ILE A 73 -10.41 18.07 2.03
C ILE A 73 -9.40 18.02 0.88
N LYS A 74 -8.47 18.97 0.88
CA LYS A 74 -7.33 18.95 -0.04
C LYS A 74 -6.17 18.21 0.63
N ALA A 75 -5.73 17.11 0.03
CA ALA A 75 -4.55 16.35 0.47
C ALA A 75 -3.50 16.34 -0.65
N SER A 76 -2.28 15.96 -0.30
CA SER A 76 -1.17 15.91 -1.27
C SER A 76 -0.27 14.69 -1.05
N TYR A 77 0.45 14.31 -2.11
CA TYR A 77 1.52 13.33 -2.05
C TYR A 77 2.65 13.72 -3.01
N LEU A 78 3.84 13.15 -2.80
CA LEU A 78 5.00 13.42 -3.64
C LEU A 78 5.13 12.35 -4.72
N TYR A 79 5.29 12.78 -5.96
CA TYR A 79 5.51 11.89 -7.11
C TYR A 79 6.88 12.14 -7.75
N SER A 80 7.72 11.10 -7.81
CA SER A 80 8.96 11.10 -8.58
C SER A 80 8.73 10.40 -9.92
N GLU A 81 8.63 11.20 -11.00
CA GLU A 81 8.49 10.71 -12.37
C GLU A 81 9.69 9.84 -12.78
N ILE A 82 10.90 10.27 -12.43
CA ILE A 82 12.16 9.58 -12.77
C ILE A 82 12.20 8.19 -12.15
N LYS A 83 11.80 8.06 -10.88
CA LYS A 83 11.79 6.77 -10.17
C LYS A 83 10.51 5.97 -10.38
N LYS A 84 9.47 6.57 -10.99
CA LYS A 84 8.11 6.03 -11.04
C LYS A 84 7.60 5.64 -9.64
N THR A 85 7.87 6.48 -8.64
CA THR A 85 7.53 6.22 -7.23
C THR A 85 6.65 7.33 -6.67
N ALA A 86 5.54 6.95 -6.03
CA ALA A 86 4.76 7.85 -5.18
C ALA A 86 5.13 7.66 -3.71
N TYR A 87 5.19 8.76 -2.98
CA TYR A 87 5.43 8.83 -1.55
C TYR A 87 4.19 9.46 -0.92
N ILE A 88 3.42 8.64 -0.21
CA ILE A 88 2.13 8.99 0.34
C ILE A 88 2.24 8.92 1.86
N GLU A 89 1.81 9.96 2.56
CA GLU A 89 1.59 9.91 4.00
C GLU A 89 0.09 9.81 4.25
N MET A 90 -0.35 8.74 4.91
CA MET A 90 -1.78 8.53 5.14
C MET A 90 -2.37 9.65 6.01
N ALA A 91 -1.57 10.28 6.87
CA ALA A 91 -2.01 11.37 7.72
C ALA A 91 -2.52 12.60 6.95
N GLU A 92 -2.14 12.75 5.67
CA GLU A 92 -2.64 13.82 4.80
C GLU A 92 -4.14 13.69 4.50
N ALA A 93 -4.65 12.46 4.41
CA ALA A 93 -6.05 12.19 4.11
C ALA A 93 -6.81 11.54 5.28
N SER A 94 -6.12 10.80 6.15
CA SER A 94 -6.71 9.96 7.19
C SER A 94 -6.05 10.17 8.55
N GLY A 95 -5.45 11.34 8.78
CA GLY A 95 -4.68 11.66 9.97
C GLY A 95 -5.48 12.22 11.14
N ILE A 96 -5.00 11.97 12.37
CA ILE A 96 -5.60 12.47 13.61
C ILE A 96 -5.64 14.00 13.67
N ARG A 97 -4.69 14.68 13.01
CA ARG A 97 -4.62 16.14 12.90
C ARG A 97 -5.78 16.79 12.12
N LEU A 98 -6.57 15.99 11.41
CA LEU A 98 -7.74 16.44 10.64
C LEU A 98 -9.00 16.52 11.52
N LEU A 99 -8.94 16.00 12.75
CA LEU A 99 -10.07 15.91 13.66
C LEU A 99 -9.91 16.86 14.85
N ARG A 100 -11.03 17.39 15.32
CA ARG A 100 -11.12 18.08 16.62
C ARG A 100 -11.22 17.04 17.74
N ASP A 101 -10.89 17.43 18.98
CA ASP A 101 -10.90 16.50 20.12
C ASP A 101 -12.24 15.79 20.32
N TYR A 102 -13.36 16.48 20.10
CA TYR A 102 -14.70 15.90 20.22
C TYR A 102 -15.11 15.01 19.03
N GLU A 103 -14.34 15.01 17.94
CA GLU A 103 -14.54 14.20 16.75
C GLU A 103 -13.77 12.86 16.81
N LEU A 104 -12.93 12.68 17.84
CA LEU A 104 -12.09 11.49 18.00
C LEU A 104 -12.92 10.27 18.38
N ASN A 105 -13.38 9.52 17.38
CA ASN A 105 -14.02 8.24 17.56
C ASN A 105 -13.54 7.23 16.50
N PRO A 106 -12.65 6.28 16.85
CA PRO A 106 -12.05 5.34 15.90
C PRO A 106 -13.05 4.37 15.25
N LEU A 107 -14.26 4.25 15.81
CA LEU A 107 -15.33 3.44 15.21
C LEU A 107 -15.97 4.14 14.01
N GLN A 108 -15.96 5.47 13.98
CA GLN A 108 -16.62 6.27 12.94
C GLN A 108 -15.64 6.70 11.83
N THR A 109 -14.34 6.56 12.05
CA THR A 109 -13.32 7.05 11.12
C THR A 109 -13.01 6.05 10.01
N SER A 110 -12.70 6.57 8.82
CA SER A 110 -12.40 5.81 7.60
C SER A 110 -11.05 6.17 6.99
N SER A 111 -10.34 5.17 6.46
CA SER A 111 -9.11 5.34 5.68
C SER A 111 -9.37 5.62 4.18
N TYR A 112 -10.61 5.90 3.78
CA TYR A 112 -11.02 6.05 2.38
C TYR A 112 -10.16 7.03 1.58
N GLY A 113 -9.91 8.22 2.11
CA GLY A 113 -9.08 9.22 1.41
C GLY A 113 -7.64 8.77 1.16
N THR A 114 -7.07 7.91 2.01
CA THR A 114 -5.76 7.31 1.73
C THR A 114 -5.82 6.45 0.47
N GLY A 115 -6.91 5.69 0.28
CA GLY A 115 -7.11 4.92 -0.95
C GLY A 115 -7.32 5.79 -2.18
N GLU A 116 -7.94 6.97 -2.05
CA GLU A 116 -8.04 7.95 -3.15
C GLU A 116 -6.67 8.47 -3.59
N LEU A 117 -5.76 8.77 -2.65
CA LEU A 117 -4.38 9.15 -2.97
C LEU A 117 -3.64 8.02 -3.71
N ILE A 118 -3.80 6.77 -3.25
CA ILE A 118 -3.22 5.58 -3.89
C ILE A 118 -3.77 5.43 -5.31
N LYS A 119 -5.09 5.53 -5.48
CA LYS A 119 -5.76 5.39 -6.79
C LYS A 119 -5.25 6.43 -7.79
N ASP A 120 -5.13 7.68 -7.37
CA ASP A 120 -4.59 8.75 -8.22
C ASP A 120 -3.12 8.49 -8.61
N ALA A 121 -2.30 8.02 -7.67
CA ALA A 121 -0.92 7.63 -7.95
C ALA A 121 -0.84 6.48 -8.96
N LEU A 122 -1.69 5.45 -8.82
CA LEU A 122 -1.79 4.33 -9.75
C LEU A 122 -2.20 4.79 -11.16
N HIS A 123 -3.16 5.71 -11.28
CA HIS A 123 -3.56 6.28 -12.57
C HIS A 123 -2.41 7.04 -13.27
N LYS A 124 -1.44 7.57 -12.51
CA LYS A 124 -0.21 8.19 -13.06
C LYS A 124 0.88 7.18 -13.43
N GLY A 125 0.60 5.88 -13.31
CA GLY A 125 1.49 4.82 -13.75
C GLY A 125 2.71 4.63 -12.86
N VAL A 126 2.59 4.90 -11.55
CA VAL A 126 3.62 4.57 -10.57
C VAL A 126 3.90 3.06 -10.58
N LYS A 127 5.15 2.68 -10.34
CA LYS A 127 5.59 1.28 -10.16
C LYS A 127 5.82 0.95 -8.69
N HIS A 128 6.06 1.96 -7.86
CA HIS A 128 6.29 1.81 -6.45
C HIS A 128 5.48 2.85 -5.66
N ILE A 129 4.95 2.43 -4.52
CA ILE A 129 4.33 3.33 -3.53
C ILE A 129 5.08 3.11 -2.22
N ILE A 130 5.56 4.21 -1.64
CA ILE A 130 6.07 4.24 -0.26
C ILE A 130 4.98 4.93 0.55
N LEU A 131 4.36 4.17 1.46
CA LEU A 131 3.24 4.63 2.27
C LEU A 131 3.68 4.79 3.73
N GLY A 132 3.69 6.02 4.22
CA GLY A 132 3.81 6.33 5.64
C GLY A 132 2.46 6.22 6.34
N ILE A 133 2.38 5.38 7.36
CA ILE A 133 1.11 5.06 8.07
C ILE A 133 1.02 5.67 9.48
N GLY A 134 1.97 6.53 9.84
CA GLY A 134 1.96 7.20 11.14
C GLY A 134 0.86 8.26 11.24
N GLY A 135 0.45 8.59 12.47
CA GLY A 135 -0.46 9.72 12.74
C GLY A 135 -1.91 9.51 12.29
N SER A 136 -2.37 8.27 12.13
CA SER A 136 -3.73 7.94 11.68
C SER A 136 -4.82 8.31 12.69
N ALA A 137 -6.00 8.69 12.19
CA ALA A 137 -7.24 8.82 12.96
C ALA A 137 -8.07 7.52 13.00
N THR A 138 -7.67 6.53 12.22
CA THR A 138 -8.51 5.41 11.79
C THR A 138 -8.17 4.12 12.52
N ASN A 139 -9.18 3.33 12.86
CA ASN A 139 -9.04 1.94 13.31
C ASN A 139 -9.96 1.01 12.49
N ASP A 140 -10.02 1.25 11.18
CA ASP A 140 -10.86 0.55 10.21
C ASP A 140 -10.12 -0.57 9.48
N ALA A 141 -8.93 -0.95 9.95
CA ALA A 141 -8.07 -1.98 9.35
C ALA A 141 -7.84 -1.82 7.83
N GLY A 142 -7.97 -0.61 7.28
CA GLY A 142 -7.81 -0.34 5.85
C GLY A 142 -9.03 -0.69 4.99
N ILE A 143 -10.19 -1.04 5.57
CA ILE A 143 -11.41 -1.32 4.81
C ILE A 143 -11.85 -0.10 3.98
N GLY A 144 -11.75 1.13 4.53
CA GLY A 144 -12.02 2.35 3.79
C GLY A 144 -11.09 2.53 2.59
N MET A 145 -9.78 2.38 2.80
CA MET A 145 -8.76 2.43 1.76
C MET A 145 -9.03 1.39 0.65
N ALA A 146 -9.35 0.15 1.02
CA ALA A 146 -9.69 -0.91 0.07
C ALA A 146 -10.96 -0.56 -0.73
N LYS A 147 -11.99 0.02 -0.09
CA LYS A 147 -13.19 0.49 -0.78
C LYS A 147 -12.89 1.53 -1.85
N ALA A 148 -12.05 2.53 -1.55
CA ALA A 148 -11.66 3.53 -2.55
C ALA A 148 -10.93 2.92 -3.76
N LEU A 149 -10.28 1.76 -3.55
CA LEU A 149 -9.57 1.00 -4.58
C LEU A 149 -10.46 0.00 -5.34
N GLY A 150 -11.77 -0.07 -5.06
CA GLY A 150 -12.73 -0.89 -5.80
C GLY A 150 -13.18 -2.18 -5.10
N TYR A 151 -12.83 -2.37 -3.82
CA TYR A 151 -13.37 -3.49 -3.04
C TYR A 151 -14.72 -3.13 -2.43
N HIS A 152 -15.65 -4.08 -2.39
CA HIS A 152 -16.92 -3.91 -1.70
C HIS A 152 -17.00 -4.91 -0.54
N PHE A 153 -17.64 -4.51 0.55
CA PHE A 153 -17.73 -5.32 1.77
C PHE A 153 -19.19 -5.41 2.17
N TYR A 154 -19.66 -6.61 2.49
CA TYR A 154 -21.07 -6.86 2.79
C TYR A 154 -21.22 -7.59 4.12
N ASN A 155 -22.32 -7.32 4.81
CA ASN A 155 -22.73 -8.08 5.98
C ASN A 155 -23.48 -9.38 5.62
N ASN A 156 -23.86 -10.17 6.64
CA ASN A 156 -24.60 -11.41 6.46
C ASN A 156 -26.02 -11.22 5.85
N SER A 157 -26.50 -9.99 5.78
CA SER A 157 -27.76 -9.61 5.10
C SER A 157 -27.52 -9.08 3.69
N HIS A 158 -26.32 -9.24 3.14
CA HIS A 158 -25.88 -8.69 1.84
C HIS A 158 -26.05 -7.17 1.71
N GLN A 159 -26.00 -6.44 2.82
CA GLN A 159 -25.96 -4.98 2.81
C GLN A 159 -24.50 -4.52 2.75
N GLU A 160 -24.23 -3.57 1.87
CA GLU A 160 -22.90 -3.00 1.75
C GLU A 160 -22.53 -2.24 3.03
N LEU A 161 -21.35 -2.52 3.56
CA LEU A 161 -20.81 -1.89 4.75
C LEU A 161 -20.11 -0.59 4.38
N GLU A 162 -20.29 0.43 5.21
CA GLU A 162 -19.41 1.60 5.17
C GLU A 162 -18.00 1.19 5.60
N GLY A 163 -17.00 1.85 5.02
CA GLY A 163 -15.59 1.52 5.25
C GLY A 163 -15.03 2.16 6.52
N ASN A 164 -15.58 1.83 7.70
CA ASN A 164 -15.15 2.38 8.99
C ASN A 164 -14.91 1.30 10.06
N GLY A 165 -14.35 1.71 11.20
CA GLY A 165 -14.01 0.81 12.31
C GLY A 165 -15.21 0.05 12.91
N ASN A 166 -16.39 0.67 12.95
CA ASN A 166 -17.60 0.09 13.52
C ASN A 166 -18.07 -1.15 12.75
N ASN A 167 -17.86 -1.15 11.43
CA ASN A 167 -18.39 -2.17 10.54
C ASN A 167 -17.47 -3.38 10.36
N LEU A 168 -16.24 -3.33 10.88
CA LEU A 168 -15.26 -4.40 10.73
C LEU A 168 -15.78 -5.77 11.17
N LEU A 169 -16.44 -5.85 12.33
CA LEU A 169 -16.98 -7.10 12.85
C LEU A 169 -18.19 -7.62 12.06
N SER A 170 -18.78 -6.76 11.22
CA SER A 170 -19.93 -7.12 10.39
C SER A 170 -19.53 -7.64 9.01
N VAL A 171 -18.24 -7.59 8.65
CA VAL A 171 -17.77 -8.08 7.35
C VAL A 171 -18.01 -9.58 7.25
N PHE A 172 -18.89 -9.96 6.32
CA PHE A 172 -19.23 -11.35 6.02
C PHE A 172 -18.74 -11.75 4.62
N THR A 173 -18.79 -10.84 3.65
CA THR A 173 -18.33 -11.07 2.28
C THR A 173 -17.51 -9.89 1.79
N ILE A 174 -16.45 -10.17 1.06
CA ILE A 174 -15.67 -9.17 0.31
C ILE A 174 -15.96 -9.43 -1.16
N ASP A 175 -16.62 -8.49 -1.83
CA ASP A 175 -16.79 -8.53 -3.29
C ASP A 175 -15.66 -7.75 -3.95
N SER A 176 -15.16 -8.35 -5.02
CA SER A 176 -14.07 -7.83 -5.83
C SER A 176 -14.49 -7.91 -7.31
N SER A 177 -15.78 -7.75 -7.60
CA SER A 177 -16.40 -7.98 -8.92
C SER A 177 -15.84 -7.08 -10.01
N ASP A 178 -15.23 -5.97 -9.65
CA ASP A 178 -14.45 -5.11 -10.55
C ASP A 178 -13.13 -5.74 -11.02
N ALA A 179 -12.71 -6.89 -10.48
CA ALA A 179 -11.54 -7.62 -10.92
C ALA A 179 -11.90 -8.78 -11.87
N ASP A 180 -11.29 -8.83 -13.05
CA ASP A 180 -11.45 -9.97 -13.96
C ASP A 180 -10.81 -11.27 -13.39
N TRP A 181 -9.71 -11.13 -12.66
CA TRP A 181 -8.93 -12.23 -12.08
C TRP A 181 -8.56 -11.94 -10.63
N ILE A 182 -8.72 -12.95 -9.76
CA ILE A 182 -8.08 -13.01 -8.45
C ILE A 182 -6.92 -13.98 -8.52
N ILE A 183 -5.71 -13.52 -8.16
CA ILE A 183 -4.51 -14.35 -8.08
C ILE A 183 -4.14 -14.55 -6.62
N THR A 184 -4.04 -15.79 -6.16
CA THR A 184 -3.61 -16.16 -4.81
C THR A 184 -2.59 -17.29 -4.83
N GLY A 185 -2.07 -17.69 -3.67
CA GLY A 185 -1.04 -18.71 -3.62
C GLY A 185 -0.55 -19.06 -2.22
N GLU A 186 0.09 -20.22 -2.10
CA GLU A 186 0.80 -20.65 -0.89
C GLU A 186 1.92 -21.66 -1.24
N GLY A 187 2.78 -21.98 -0.27
CA GLY A 187 3.90 -22.90 -0.49
C GLY A 187 3.49 -24.34 -0.83
N LYS A 188 2.40 -24.83 -0.25
CA LYS A 188 1.89 -26.19 -0.51
C LYS A 188 0.37 -26.17 -0.46
N LEU A 189 -0.26 -26.54 -1.58
CA LEU A 189 -1.71 -26.61 -1.71
C LEU A 189 -2.18 -28.03 -1.40
N ASP A 190 -2.71 -28.23 -0.19
CA ASP A 190 -3.19 -29.51 0.31
C ASP A 190 -4.64 -29.43 0.84
N ASN A 191 -5.19 -30.56 1.30
CA ASN A 191 -6.56 -30.60 1.83
C ASN A 191 -6.73 -29.76 3.12
N GLN A 192 -5.65 -29.42 3.85
CA GLN A 192 -5.73 -28.53 5.01
C GLN A 192 -5.93 -27.08 4.58
N THR A 193 -5.42 -26.68 3.42
CA THR A 193 -5.68 -25.36 2.85
C THR A 193 -7.17 -25.10 2.69
N LEU A 194 -7.90 -26.12 2.24
CA LEU A 194 -9.35 -26.07 2.04
C LEU A 194 -10.16 -26.09 3.34
N SER A 195 -9.49 -26.17 4.51
CA SER A 195 -10.14 -26.31 5.81
C SER A 195 -10.19 -25.03 6.66
N GLY A 196 -9.83 -23.86 6.12
CA GLY A 196 -10.01 -22.58 6.82
C GLY A 196 -8.89 -21.55 6.66
N LYS A 197 -7.98 -21.73 5.68
CA LYS A 197 -6.86 -20.80 5.43
C LYS A 197 -7.23 -19.76 4.38
N VAL A 198 -6.31 -18.83 4.13
CA VAL A 198 -6.43 -17.68 3.20
C VAL A 198 -7.07 -18.05 1.86
N ILE A 199 -6.62 -19.14 1.21
CA ILE A 199 -7.13 -19.56 -0.10
C ILE A 199 -8.61 -19.95 -0.03
N LYS A 200 -9.06 -20.63 1.04
CA LYS A 200 -10.47 -20.95 1.23
C LYS A 200 -11.31 -19.68 1.34
N GLY A 201 -10.87 -18.72 2.16
CA GLY A 201 -11.56 -17.44 2.31
C GLY A 201 -11.70 -16.70 0.97
N ILE A 202 -10.64 -16.70 0.16
CA ILE A 202 -10.67 -16.13 -1.20
C ILE A 202 -11.64 -16.89 -2.11
N MET A 203 -11.62 -18.22 -2.08
CA MET A 203 -12.54 -19.04 -2.88
C MET A 203 -14.01 -18.82 -2.50
N GLU A 204 -14.28 -18.61 -1.21
CA GLU A 204 -15.61 -18.30 -0.69
C GLU A 204 -16.03 -16.85 -0.99
N SER A 205 -15.07 -15.92 -1.13
CA SER A 205 -15.34 -14.52 -1.46
C SER A 205 -15.50 -14.27 -2.97
N ILE A 206 -15.06 -15.19 -3.84
CA ILE A 206 -15.17 -15.05 -5.29
C ILE A 206 -16.61 -15.22 -5.75
N THR A 207 -17.12 -14.17 -6.39
CA THR A 207 -18.46 -14.09 -6.93
C THR A 207 -18.44 -14.48 -8.41
N THR A 208 -17.78 -13.66 -9.23
CA THR A 208 -17.79 -13.72 -10.71
C THR A 208 -16.39 -13.77 -11.33
N GLN A 209 -15.35 -13.50 -10.54
CA GLN A 209 -13.97 -13.40 -10.98
C GLN A 209 -13.39 -14.77 -11.31
N LYS A 210 -12.44 -14.81 -12.23
CA LYS A 210 -11.64 -16.02 -12.46
C LYS A 210 -10.57 -16.16 -11.38
N LEU A 211 -10.32 -17.38 -10.90
CA LEU A 211 -9.33 -17.65 -9.86
C LEU A 211 -8.06 -18.27 -10.46
N ALA A 212 -6.93 -17.61 -10.24
CA ALA A 212 -5.61 -18.19 -10.46
C ALA A 212 -4.93 -18.50 -9.11
N ILE A 213 -4.41 -19.72 -8.96
CA ILE A 213 -3.61 -20.12 -7.81
C ILE A 213 -2.19 -20.44 -8.27
N PHE A 214 -1.21 -19.75 -7.69
CA PHE A 214 0.22 -20.03 -7.87
C PHE A 214 0.73 -20.68 -6.59
N CYS A 215 1.14 -21.95 -6.64
CA CYS A 215 1.60 -22.65 -5.44
C CYS A 215 3.02 -23.22 -5.59
N GLY A 216 3.67 -23.54 -4.48
CA GLY A 216 4.95 -24.24 -4.49
C GLY A 216 4.80 -25.63 -5.11
N ILE A 217 3.89 -26.41 -4.54
CA ILE A 217 3.48 -27.74 -4.98
C ILE A 217 1.97 -27.91 -4.73
N SER A 218 1.28 -28.71 -5.56
CA SER A 218 -0.10 -29.10 -5.31
C SER A 218 -0.19 -30.60 -5.03
N GLU A 219 -0.85 -30.94 -3.92
CA GLU A 219 -1.22 -32.31 -3.57
C GLU A 219 -2.74 -32.55 -3.70
N LEU A 220 -3.45 -31.61 -4.34
CA LEU A 220 -4.87 -31.77 -4.59
C LEU A 220 -5.09 -32.83 -5.67
N ASN A 221 -5.95 -33.80 -5.39
CA ASN A 221 -6.36 -34.79 -6.40
C ASN A 221 -7.11 -34.08 -7.54
N THR A 222 -6.84 -34.47 -8.79
CA THR A 222 -7.38 -33.84 -10.01
C THR A 222 -8.91 -33.77 -10.06
N ASN A 223 -9.61 -34.68 -9.39
CA ASN A 223 -11.08 -34.66 -9.25
C ASN A 223 -11.61 -33.48 -8.41
N HIS A 224 -10.76 -32.76 -7.67
CA HIS A 224 -11.14 -31.55 -6.93
C HIS A 224 -11.10 -30.28 -7.78
N HIS A 225 -10.44 -30.28 -8.96
CA HIS A 225 -10.38 -29.09 -9.81
C HIS A 225 -11.74 -28.69 -10.37
N HIS A 226 -12.67 -29.62 -10.56
CA HIS A 226 -14.02 -29.29 -11.03
C HIS A 226 -14.97 -28.86 -9.91
N THR A 227 -14.70 -29.25 -8.66
CA THR A 227 -15.53 -28.89 -7.49
C THR A 227 -15.10 -27.54 -6.89
N LEU A 228 -13.85 -27.16 -7.10
CA LEU A 228 -13.26 -25.91 -6.65
C LEU A 228 -13.25 -24.94 -7.83
N LYS A 229 -13.82 -23.73 -7.67
CA LYS A 229 -13.85 -22.67 -8.69
C LYS A 229 -12.44 -22.13 -9.01
N ILE A 230 -11.54 -22.94 -9.55
CA ILE A 230 -10.16 -22.60 -9.86
C ILE A 230 -9.99 -22.63 -11.39
N ASP A 231 -9.80 -21.47 -12.00
CA ASP A 231 -9.65 -21.31 -13.45
C ASP A 231 -8.22 -21.55 -13.92
N TYR A 232 -7.23 -21.29 -13.07
CA TYR A 232 -5.82 -21.53 -13.36
C TYR A 232 -5.07 -21.99 -12.12
N LEU A 233 -4.35 -23.10 -12.21
CA LEU A 233 -3.45 -23.57 -11.15
C LEU A 233 -2.08 -23.85 -11.76
N LYS A 234 -1.03 -23.31 -11.14
CA LYS A 234 0.34 -23.58 -11.58
C LYS A 234 1.29 -23.72 -10.40
N GLU A 235 2.09 -24.79 -10.46
CA GLU A 235 3.10 -25.10 -9.47
C GLU A 235 4.46 -24.51 -9.87
N THR A 236 5.14 -23.84 -8.94
CA THR A 236 6.49 -23.32 -9.17
C THR A 236 7.52 -24.45 -9.23
N CYS A 237 7.29 -25.58 -8.55
CA CYS A 237 8.16 -26.75 -8.59
C CYS A 237 8.28 -27.35 -10.01
N ALA A 238 7.32 -27.09 -10.90
CA ALA A 238 7.37 -27.51 -12.30
C ALA A 238 8.54 -26.88 -13.09
N TYR A 239 9.12 -25.78 -12.60
CA TYR A 239 10.32 -25.14 -13.18
C TYR A 239 11.61 -25.51 -12.46
N ALA A 240 11.51 -26.23 -11.35
CA ALA A 240 12.63 -26.56 -10.47
C ALA A 240 13.22 -27.93 -10.82
N LYS A 241 14.52 -28.11 -10.53
CA LYS A 241 15.18 -29.42 -10.70
C LYS A 241 14.80 -30.42 -9.62
N ASN A 242 14.58 -29.92 -8.41
CA ASN A 242 14.21 -30.67 -7.22
C ASN A 242 13.59 -29.71 -6.18
N GLN A 243 13.14 -30.25 -5.05
CA GLN A 243 12.49 -29.47 -3.99
C GLN A 243 13.39 -28.35 -3.43
N GLU A 244 14.67 -28.64 -3.18
CA GLU A 244 15.60 -27.66 -2.64
C GLU A 244 15.83 -26.49 -3.60
N ASP A 245 16.00 -26.78 -4.90
CA ASP A 245 16.10 -25.78 -5.95
C ASP A 245 14.81 -24.95 -6.07
N SER A 246 13.64 -25.59 -5.91
CA SER A 246 12.33 -24.92 -5.91
C SER A 246 12.22 -23.89 -4.79
N ILE A 247 12.60 -24.26 -3.57
CA ILE A 247 12.55 -23.39 -2.41
C ILE A 247 13.56 -22.24 -2.56
N ARG A 248 14.81 -22.55 -2.95
CA ARG A 248 15.88 -21.54 -3.05
C ARG A 248 15.64 -20.50 -4.14
N LYS A 249 14.94 -20.87 -5.22
CA LYS A 249 14.66 -20.00 -6.38
C LYS A 249 13.17 -19.68 -6.54
N ALA A 250 12.39 -19.77 -5.45
CA ALA A 250 10.94 -19.57 -5.49
C ALA A 250 10.52 -18.26 -6.17
N ASN A 251 11.21 -17.15 -5.93
CA ASN A 251 10.91 -15.86 -6.58
C ASN A 251 11.08 -15.92 -8.11
N LEU A 252 12.18 -16.55 -8.59
CA LEU A 252 12.42 -16.72 -10.02
C LEU A 252 11.32 -17.59 -10.67
N TYR A 253 10.93 -18.68 -10.01
CA TYR A 253 9.91 -19.57 -10.55
C TYR A 253 8.50 -19.01 -10.45
N LEU A 254 8.17 -18.27 -9.40
CA LEU A 254 6.92 -17.52 -9.29
C LEU A 254 6.83 -16.45 -10.38
N SER A 255 7.94 -15.75 -10.68
CA SER A 255 8.00 -14.80 -11.80
C SER A 255 7.71 -15.48 -13.14
N LYS A 256 8.25 -16.69 -13.37
CA LYS A 256 7.94 -17.48 -14.57
C LYS A 256 6.47 -17.91 -14.62
N VAL A 257 5.91 -18.37 -13.49
CA VAL A 257 4.47 -18.69 -13.39
C VAL A 257 3.61 -17.50 -13.78
N ALA A 258 3.93 -16.31 -13.25
CA ALA A 258 3.19 -15.09 -13.53
C ALA A 258 3.31 -14.66 -15.01
N GLN A 259 4.50 -14.81 -15.61
CA GLN A 259 4.72 -14.56 -17.04
C GLN A 259 3.92 -15.53 -17.92
N ASP A 260 3.95 -16.82 -17.59
CA ASP A 260 3.18 -17.86 -18.27
C ASP A 260 1.67 -17.57 -18.19
N PHE A 261 1.18 -17.20 -17.01
CA PHE A 261 -0.21 -16.80 -16.79
C PHE A 261 -0.57 -15.60 -17.66
N ALA A 262 0.21 -14.52 -17.59
CA ALA A 262 -0.02 -13.32 -18.37
C ALA A 262 -0.09 -13.62 -19.87
N SER A 263 0.87 -14.40 -20.41
CA SER A 263 0.89 -14.73 -21.84
C SER A 263 -0.33 -15.53 -22.35
N LYS A 264 -1.04 -16.22 -21.47
CA LYS A 264 -2.18 -17.09 -21.81
C LYS A 264 -3.53 -16.46 -21.55
N HIS A 265 -3.60 -15.51 -20.61
CA HIS A 265 -4.85 -15.05 -20.03
C HIS A 265 -5.03 -13.52 -20.02
N LEU A 266 -3.98 -12.75 -20.32
CA LEU A 266 -3.98 -11.28 -20.42
C LEU A 266 -3.51 -10.84 -21.82
#